data_AF-A0A378LVM0-F1
#
_entry.id   AF-A0A378LVM0-F1
#
_cell.length_a   1.000
_cell.length_b   1.000
_cell.length_c   1.000
_cell.angle_alpha   90.00
_cell.angle_beta   90.00
_cell.angle_gamma   90.00
#
_symmetry.space_group_name_H-M   'P 1'
#
loop_
_entity.id
_entity.type
_entity.pdbx_description
1 polymer ?
#
loop_
_entity_poly.entity_id
_entity_poly.type
_entity_poly.pdbx_seq_one_letter_code
_entity_poly.pdbx_strand_id
1 'polypeptide(L)'
;MSYKNIVGISAVLFSTAAFATTTISKDQWITAFKALAPSKMCRNLVNDPDTNNLLQKANISYDKCVTLIPASFEKCQKKYDSKLPEKIDKKNASIWGTKIGNCIGVDFFTNNLAGVSKTGTSLLATKTDKTATKKGDEMTKEDWLDALTIVAPKLICEKLVSDKSLHKKLTQNGMTSEKCLSSIPDIIATCEKKLNSQIPSSLDKKNQNKWNQIIGKCIGKSFADQYLK
;
A
#
# COMPACT_ATOMS: atom_id res chain seq x y z
N MET A 1 12.01 15.46 38.95
CA MET A 1 11.17 16.50 38.31
C MET A 1 11.84 16.83 36.97
N SER A 2 11.28 16.73 35.77
CA SER A 2 9.94 16.47 35.27
C SER A 2 10.07 15.78 33.90
N TYR A 3 9.50 14.58 33.75
CA TYR A 3 9.29 13.93 32.45
C TYR A 3 8.02 14.51 31.83
N LYS A 4 8.10 15.54 30.98
CA LYS A 4 6.89 16.15 30.39
C LYS A 4 6.86 16.36 28.86
N ASN A 5 7.91 16.04 28.10
CA ASN A 5 7.97 16.48 26.68
C ASN A 5 8.14 15.36 25.63
N ILE A 6 7.68 14.12 25.86
CA ILE A 6 7.83 13.01 24.90
C ILE A 6 6.46 12.46 24.49
N VAL A 7 5.58 13.33 23.99
CA VAL A 7 4.26 12.91 23.51
C VAL A 7 3.98 13.59 22.18
N GLY A 8 4.15 12.85 21.09
CA GLY A 8 3.51 13.21 19.84
C GLY A 8 4.11 12.55 18.60
N ILE A 9 3.19 11.96 17.84
CA ILE A 9 3.32 11.46 16.47
C ILE A 9 3.76 10.00 16.34
N SER A 10 2.78 9.16 16.66
CA SER A 10 2.46 7.96 15.90
C SER A 10 1.44 8.35 14.83
N ALA A 11 1.84 8.41 13.56
CA ALA A 11 0.91 8.38 12.42
C ALA A 11 1.67 8.36 11.09
N VAL A 12 2.42 7.27 10.81
CA VAL A 12 2.59 6.85 9.41
C VAL A 12 1.21 6.35 9.02
N LEU A 13 0.37 7.26 8.49
CA LEU A 13 -1.03 6.99 8.20
C LEU A 13 -1.13 5.92 7.11
N PHE A 14 -1.23 4.68 7.56
CA PHE A 14 -1.91 3.63 6.84
C PHE A 14 -3.38 4.01 6.72
N SER A 15 -3.69 4.81 5.69
CA SER A 15 -5.01 4.79 5.06
C SER A 15 -5.13 3.48 4.28
N THR A 16 -5.09 2.36 4.99
CA THR A 16 -5.37 1.02 4.46
C THR A 16 -6.87 0.82 4.29
N ALA A 17 -7.60 1.89 4.00
CA ALA A 17 -9.04 1.93 3.78
C ALA A 17 -9.50 1.12 2.56
N ALA A 18 -8.60 0.38 1.89
CA ALA A 18 -8.83 -0.23 0.60
C ALA A 18 -8.74 -1.78 0.57
N PHE A 19 -8.84 -2.48 1.70
CA PHE A 19 -8.82 -3.96 1.68
C PHE A 19 -10.19 -4.63 1.73
N ALA A 20 -11.27 -3.90 2.00
CA ALA A 20 -12.63 -4.42 1.96
C ALA A 20 -13.48 -3.57 0.99
N THR A 21 -13.52 -3.97 -0.28
CA THR A 21 -14.55 -3.49 -1.22
C THR A 21 -15.91 -4.13 -0.93
N THR A 22 -15.89 -5.26 -0.20
CA THR A 22 -17.01 -6.03 0.34
C THR A 22 -16.64 -6.54 1.74
N THR A 23 -17.62 -6.96 2.54
CA THR A 23 -17.37 -7.53 3.88
C THR A 23 -16.70 -8.90 3.75
N ILE A 24 -15.52 -9.05 4.35
CA ILE A 24 -14.71 -10.30 4.32
C ILE A 24 -14.48 -10.83 5.74
N SER A 25 -13.98 -12.06 5.88
CA SER A 25 -13.62 -12.60 7.20
C SER A 25 -12.37 -11.94 7.77
N LYS A 26 -12.24 -11.97 9.10
CA LYS A 26 -11.03 -11.53 9.82
C LYS A 26 -9.76 -12.15 9.25
N ASP A 27 -9.76 -13.45 9.02
CA ASP A 27 -8.57 -14.19 8.59
C ASP A 27 -8.18 -13.84 7.15
N GLN A 28 -9.17 -13.67 6.27
CA GLN A 28 -8.93 -13.20 4.89
C GLN A 28 -8.34 -11.78 4.90
N TRP A 29 -8.89 -10.89 5.73
CA TRP A 29 -8.39 -9.53 5.87
C TRP A 29 -6.96 -9.49 6.41
N ILE A 30 -6.67 -10.25 7.47
CA ILE A 30 -5.34 -10.33 8.07
C ILE A 30 -4.32 -10.92 7.09
N THR A 31 -4.68 -11.97 6.36
CA THR A 31 -3.80 -12.59 5.36
C THR A 31 -3.43 -11.58 4.27
N ALA A 32 -4.42 -10.87 3.73
CA ALA A 32 -4.19 -9.81 2.75
C ALA A 32 -3.33 -8.67 3.35
N PHE A 33 -3.60 -8.29 4.60
CA PHE A 33 -2.86 -7.23 5.27
C PHE A 33 -1.40 -7.62 5.52
N LYS A 34 -1.12 -8.87 5.92
CA LYS A 34 0.23 -9.40 6.13
C LYS A 34 1.05 -9.39 4.83
N ALA A 35 0.42 -9.77 3.71
CA ALA A 35 1.09 -9.79 2.41
C ALA A 35 1.43 -8.39 1.89
N LEU A 36 0.59 -7.38 2.16
CA LEU A 36 0.69 -6.07 1.54
C LEU A 36 1.32 -4.99 2.42
N ALA A 37 1.21 -5.13 3.74
CA ALA A 37 1.71 -4.12 4.67
C ALA A 37 3.23 -3.85 4.48
N PRO A 38 4.13 -4.85 4.44
CA PRO A 38 5.57 -4.61 4.35
C PRO A 38 5.96 -3.71 3.18
N SER A 39 5.55 -4.07 1.97
CA SER A 39 5.90 -3.32 0.75
C SER A 39 5.31 -1.91 0.73
N LYS A 40 4.09 -1.71 1.24
CA LYS A 40 3.44 -0.39 1.33
C LYS A 40 4.12 0.50 2.36
N MET A 41 4.40 -0.04 3.54
CA MET A 41 5.08 0.70 4.61
C MET A 41 6.43 1.22 4.13
N CYS A 42 7.25 0.34 3.58
CA CYS A 42 8.61 0.69 3.18
C CYS A 42 8.61 1.66 2.01
N ARG A 43 7.62 1.59 1.12
CA ARG A 43 7.48 2.56 0.03
C ARG A 43 7.19 3.95 0.57
N ASN A 44 6.27 4.08 1.53
CA ASN A 44 5.98 5.36 2.16
C ASN A 44 7.20 5.93 2.89
N LEU A 45 7.93 5.07 3.62
CA LEU A 45 9.13 5.50 4.35
C LEU A 45 10.30 5.88 3.43
N VAL A 46 10.44 5.27 2.26
CA VAL A 46 11.50 5.62 1.30
C VAL A 46 11.14 6.86 0.48
N ASN A 47 9.85 7.07 0.21
CA ASN A 47 9.37 8.22 -0.57
C ASN A 47 9.29 9.51 0.25
N ASP A 48 9.10 9.40 1.56
CA ASP A 48 9.14 10.55 2.47
C ASP A 48 10.60 10.93 2.80
N PRO A 49 11.06 12.16 2.50
CA PRO A 49 12.46 12.54 2.65
C PRO A 49 13.02 12.38 4.07
N ASP A 50 12.21 12.68 5.09
CA ASP A 50 12.64 12.64 6.50
C ASP A 50 12.84 11.20 6.97
N THR A 51 11.87 10.33 6.69
CA THR A 51 11.97 8.92 7.06
C THR A 51 12.97 8.15 6.19
N ASN A 52 13.15 8.52 4.92
CA ASN A 52 14.17 7.92 4.06
C ASN A 52 15.58 8.24 4.58
N ASN A 53 15.82 9.47 5.03
CA ASN A 53 17.08 9.85 5.67
C ASN A 53 17.37 9.00 6.91
N LEU A 54 16.35 8.73 7.75
CA LEU A 54 16.49 7.85 8.91
C LEU A 54 16.82 6.40 8.50
N LEU A 55 16.13 5.87 7.48
CA LEU A 55 16.41 4.54 6.93
C LEU A 55 17.84 4.44 6.40
N GLN A 56 18.30 5.42 5.62
CA GLN A 56 19.65 5.45 5.06
C GLN A 56 20.72 5.52 6.16
N LYS A 57 20.54 6.38 7.16
CA LYS A 57 21.44 6.47 8.32
C LYS A 57 21.49 5.17 9.14
N ALA A 58 20.39 4.41 9.17
CA ALA A 58 20.34 3.08 9.78
C ALA A 58 20.84 1.95 8.86
N ASN A 59 21.29 2.28 7.64
CA ASN A 59 21.65 1.33 6.59
C ASN A 59 20.54 0.31 6.33
N ILE A 60 19.31 0.81 6.15
CA ILE A 60 18.12 0.04 5.82
C ILE A 60 17.67 0.42 4.41
N SER A 61 17.91 -0.48 3.46
CA SER A 61 17.36 -0.39 2.11
C SER A 61 15.86 -0.70 2.09
N TYR A 62 15.20 -0.46 0.95
CA TYR A 62 13.81 -0.88 0.75
C TYR A 62 13.60 -2.38 1.05
N ASP A 63 14.45 -3.25 0.49
CA ASP A 63 14.34 -4.70 0.68
C ASP A 63 14.57 -5.10 2.15
N LYS A 64 15.55 -4.46 2.80
CA LYS A 64 15.80 -4.66 4.23
C LYS A 64 14.62 -4.17 5.08
N CYS A 65 14.00 -3.05 4.73
CA CYS A 65 12.78 -2.61 5.39
C CYS A 65 11.65 -3.65 5.23
N VAL A 66 11.42 -4.16 4.02
CA VAL A 66 10.34 -5.13 3.73
C VAL A 66 10.53 -6.41 4.53
N THR A 67 11.77 -6.86 4.72
CA THR A 67 12.07 -8.06 5.51
C THR A 67 11.97 -7.87 7.01
N LEU A 68 12.08 -6.63 7.52
CA LEU A 68 12.01 -6.32 8.94
C LEU A 68 10.57 -6.13 9.44
N ILE A 69 9.66 -5.68 8.58
CA ILE A 69 8.26 -5.41 8.98
C ILE A 69 7.46 -6.64 9.41
N PRO A 70 7.61 -7.84 8.83
CA PRO A 70 6.86 -9.03 9.25
C PRO A 70 6.95 -9.31 10.76
N ALA A 71 8.10 -9.08 11.39
CA ALA A 71 8.25 -9.26 12.83
C ALA A 71 7.36 -8.29 13.64
N SER A 72 7.34 -7.02 13.25
CA SER A 72 6.46 -6.00 13.83
C SER A 72 4.99 -6.29 13.54
N PHE A 73 4.67 -6.81 12.35
CA PHE A 73 3.33 -7.23 11.97
C PHE A 73 2.80 -8.31 12.90
N GLU A 74 3.54 -9.39 13.10
CA GLU A 74 3.10 -10.52 13.93
C GLU A 74 2.86 -10.08 15.39
N LYS A 75 3.74 -9.23 15.92
CA LYS A 75 3.58 -8.66 17.26
C LYS A 75 2.30 -7.81 17.37
N CYS A 76 2.06 -6.95 16.39
CA CYS A 76 0.90 -6.07 16.38
C CYS A 76 -0.41 -6.80 16.07
N GLN A 77 -0.40 -7.80 15.19
CA GLN A 77 -1.52 -8.68 14.94
C GLN A 77 -1.93 -9.38 16.24
N LYS A 78 -1.00 -10.05 16.93
CA LYS A 78 -1.28 -10.74 18.21
C LYS A 78 -1.90 -9.81 19.26
N LYS A 79 -1.44 -8.55 19.31
CA LYS A 79 -1.97 -7.53 20.24
C LYS A 79 -3.44 -7.18 19.98
N TYR A 80 -3.90 -7.25 18.73
CA TYR A 80 -5.24 -6.83 18.35
C TYR A 80 -6.17 -7.96 17.92
N ASP A 81 -5.68 -9.19 17.79
CA ASP A 81 -6.44 -10.32 17.22
C ASP A 81 -7.76 -10.60 17.96
N SER A 82 -7.76 -10.53 19.29
CA SER A 82 -8.96 -10.71 20.13
C SER A 82 -9.94 -9.54 20.07
N LYS A 83 -9.52 -8.40 19.50
CA LYS A 83 -10.34 -7.19 19.38
C LYS A 83 -10.89 -6.97 17.97
N LEU A 84 -10.39 -7.73 16.99
CA LEU A 84 -10.86 -7.68 15.63
C LEU A 84 -12.25 -8.34 15.53
N PRO A 85 -13.21 -7.70 14.84
CA PRO A 85 -14.47 -8.35 14.56
C PRO A 85 -14.26 -9.52 13.59
N GLU A 86 -15.09 -10.56 13.71
CA GLU A 86 -15.04 -11.75 12.82
C GLU A 86 -15.24 -11.38 11.35
N LYS A 87 -15.98 -10.29 11.09
CA LYS A 87 -16.24 -9.75 9.76
C LYS A 87 -15.71 -8.31 9.67
N ILE A 88 -14.94 -8.07 8.62
CA ILE A 88 -14.31 -6.79 8.33
C ILE A 88 -14.99 -6.17 7.11
N ASP A 89 -15.78 -5.13 7.34
CA ASP A 89 -16.29 -4.25 6.30
C ASP A 89 -15.30 -3.11 5.98
N LYS A 90 -15.64 -2.24 5.03
CA LYS A 90 -14.80 -1.09 4.65
C LYS A 90 -14.46 -0.17 5.82
N LYS A 91 -15.42 0.07 6.73
CA LYS A 91 -15.24 0.96 7.88
C LYS A 91 -14.29 0.34 8.90
N ASN A 92 -14.50 -0.93 9.21
CA ASN A 92 -13.67 -1.71 10.13
C ASN A 92 -12.27 -1.92 9.55
N ALA A 93 -12.13 -2.18 8.25
CA ALA A 93 -10.82 -2.30 7.58
C ALA A 93 -9.98 -1.03 7.73
N SER A 94 -10.61 0.14 7.58
CA SER A 94 -9.94 1.42 7.78
C SER A 94 -9.47 1.60 9.23
N ILE A 95 -10.39 1.44 10.19
CA ILE A 95 -10.08 1.60 11.63
C ILE A 95 -8.96 0.65 12.07
N TRP A 96 -9.08 -0.63 11.72
CA TRP A 96 -8.15 -1.65 12.17
C TRP A 96 -6.83 -1.61 11.43
N GLY A 97 -6.85 -1.34 10.13
CA GLY A 97 -5.63 -1.20 9.36
C GLY A 97 -4.79 0.01 9.80
N THR A 98 -5.43 1.13 10.19
CA THR A 98 -4.72 2.24 10.83
C THR A 98 -4.17 1.85 12.22
N LYS A 99 -4.95 1.16 13.06
CA LYS A 99 -4.50 0.74 14.40
C LYS A 99 -3.30 -0.21 14.35
N ILE A 100 -3.39 -1.25 13.52
CA ILE A 100 -2.31 -2.22 13.36
C ILE A 100 -1.13 -1.56 12.64
N GLY A 101 -1.39 -0.75 11.60
CA GLY A 101 -0.36 -0.01 10.88
C GLY A 101 0.47 0.92 11.76
N ASN A 102 -0.19 1.69 12.63
CA ASN A 102 0.48 2.55 13.61
C ASN A 102 1.33 1.74 14.60
N CYS A 103 0.81 0.60 15.07
CA CYS A 103 1.56 -0.29 15.95
C CYS A 103 2.84 -0.80 15.26
N ILE A 104 2.74 -1.23 14.00
CA ILE A 104 3.87 -1.73 13.22
C ILE A 104 4.90 -0.61 13.03
N GLY A 105 4.47 0.59 12.65
CA GLY A 105 5.35 1.74 12.52
C GLY A 105 6.11 2.01 13.81
N VAL A 106 5.43 2.16 14.95
CA VAL A 106 6.09 2.41 16.24
C VAL A 106 7.10 1.32 16.59
N ASP A 107 6.73 0.05 16.42
CA ASP A 107 7.62 -1.08 16.71
C ASP A 107 8.84 -1.10 15.77
N PHE A 108 8.63 -0.89 14.48
CA PHE A 108 9.69 -0.83 13.48
C PHE A 108 10.70 0.28 13.80
N PHE A 109 10.23 1.51 14.06
CA PHE A 109 11.10 2.64 14.38
C PHE A 109 11.86 2.41 15.69
N THR A 110 11.19 1.86 16.71
CA THR A 110 11.82 1.57 18.00
C THR A 110 12.94 0.53 17.86
N ASN A 111 12.70 -0.52 17.09
CA ASN A 111 13.64 -1.64 16.99
C ASN A 111 14.76 -1.40 15.97
N ASN A 112 14.52 -0.57 14.95
CA ASN A 112 15.44 -0.44 13.82
C ASN A 112 16.03 0.96 13.64
N LEU A 113 15.41 2.01 14.22
CA LEU A 113 15.78 3.41 13.97
C LEU A 113 16.12 4.21 15.24
N ALA A 114 15.82 3.71 16.44
CA ALA A 114 16.00 4.44 17.70
C ALA A 114 17.45 4.88 18.01
N GLY A 115 18.46 4.18 17.46
CA GLY A 115 19.87 4.56 17.59
C GLY A 115 20.28 5.76 16.72
N VAL A 116 19.52 6.05 15.68
CA VAL A 116 19.78 7.08 14.68
C VAL A 116 19.06 8.40 14.99
N SER A 117 17.97 8.33 15.75
CA SER A 117 17.11 9.48 16.09
C SER A 117 17.66 10.40 17.20
N LYS A 118 18.90 10.22 17.67
CA LYS A 118 19.49 11.02 18.77
C LYS A 118 19.99 12.42 18.37
N THR A 119 20.02 12.77 17.09
CA THR A 119 20.34 14.14 16.64
C THR A 119 19.03 14.84 16.30
N GLY A 120 18.64 15.76 17.18
CA GLY A 120 17.28 16.30 17.27
C GLY A 120 16.76 16.98 16.01
N THR A 121 15.62 16.48 15.53
CA THR A 121 14.59 17.27 14.87
C THR A 121 13.24 16.77 15.37
N SER A 122 12.61 17.60 16.19
CA SER A 122 11.29 17.37 16.78
C SER A 122 10.21 17.78 15.78
N LEU A 123 9.49 16.81 15.20
CA LEU A 123 8.53 17.02 14.10
C LEU A 123 7.07 17.20 14.56
N LEU A 124 6.87 17.73 15.76
CA LEU A 124 5.55 18.06 16.33
C LEU A 124 5.04 19.41 15.80
N ALA A 125 4.37 19.40 14.65
CA ALA A 125 3.47 20.48 14.25
C ALA A 125 2.30 19.95 13.39
N THR A 126 1.17 19.76 14.05
CA THR A 126 -0.15 19.53 13.46
C THR A 126 -0.58 20.76 12.67
N LYS A 127 -0.87 20.62 11.37
CA LYS A 127 -1.84 21.49 10.70
C LYS A 127 -3.18 20.75 10.65
N THR A 128 -3.97 20.99 11.68
CA THR A 128 -5.42 20.83 11.62
C THR A 128 -5.93 21.97 10.74
N ASP A 129 -6.04 21.75 9.43
CA ASP A 129 -6.98 22.57 8.67
C ASP A 129 -8.38 22.05 8.96
N LYS A 130 -9.03 22.74 9.89
CA LYS A 130 -10.48 22.79 9.98
C LYS A 130 -11.01 23.30 8.65
N THR A 131 -11.45 22.39 7.79
CA THR A 131 -12.53 22.70 6.85
C THR A 131 -13.48 21.52 6.77
N ALA A 132 -14.42 21.49 7.71
CA ALA A 132 -15.67 20.80 7.50
C ALA A 132 -16.48 21.56 6.44
N THR A 133 -16.41 21.15 5.18
CA THR A 133 -17.54 21.27 4.24
C THR A 133 -17.52 20.11 3.24
N LYS A 134 -18.66 19.43 3.11
CA LYS A 134 -18.94 18.26 2.25
C LYS A 134 -18.52 18.46 0.78
N LYS A 135 -17.85 17.45 0.17
CA LYS A 135 -18.31 16.69 -1.01
C LYS A 135 -17.37 15.52 -1.27
N GLY A 136 -17.82 14.29 -1.00
CA GLY A 136 -17.07 13.09 -1.37
C GLY A 136 -17.26 12.82 -2.85
N ASP A 137 -16.27 13.10 -3.69
CA ASP A 137 -16.25 12.70 -5.11
C ASP A 137 -14.85 12.73 -5.78
N GLU A 138 -13.79 13.14 -5.08
CA GLU A 138 -12.46 13.37 -5.66
C GLU A 138 -11.35 12.64 -4.88
N MET A 139 -10.42 12.01 -5.59
CA MET A 139 -9.31 11.20 -5.08
C MET A 139 -7.99 11.77 -5.63
N THR A 140 -6.91 11.77 -4.84
CA THR A 140 -5.61 12.23 -5.33
C THR A 140 -5.02 11.26 -6.35
N LYS A 141 -4.11 11.73 -7.20
CA LYS A 141 -3.36 10.88 -8.14
C LYS A 141 -2.64 9.75 -7.41
N GLU A 142 -2.02 10.08 -6.30
CA GLU A 142 -1.25 9.16 -5.47
C GLU A 142 -2.17 8.09 -4.88
N ASP A 143 -3.32 8.47 -4.31
CA ASP A 143 -4.32 7.52 -3.79
C ASP A 143 -4.88 6.61 -4.89
N TRP A 144 -5.07 7.15 -6.09
CA TRP A 144 -5.57 6.39 -7.24
C TRP A 144 -4.56 5.37 -7.75
N LEU A 145 -3.28 5.75 -7.88
CA LEU A 145 -2.18 4.85 -8.22
C LEU A 145 -1.98 3.76 -7.16
N ASP A 146 -2.08 4.13 -5.89
CA ASP A 146 -2.04 3.20 -4.78
C ASP A 146 -3.19 2.19 -4.82
N ALA A 147 -4.40 2.61 -5.21
CA ALA A 147 -5.53 1.69 -5.38
C ALA A 147 -5.30 0.73 -6.57
N LEU A 148 -4.70 1.21 -7.65
CA LEU A 148 -4.38 0.39 -8.83
C LEU A 148 -3.37 -0.70 -8.51
N THR A 149 -2.28 -0.39 -7.82
CA THR A 149 -1.26 -1.39 -7.46
C THR A 149 -1.81 -2.51 -6.57
N ILE A 150 -2.89 -2.26 -5.83
CA ILE A 150 -3.58 -3.26 -5.00
C ILE A 150 -4.52 -4.13 -5.83
N VAL A 151 -5.37 -3.50 -6.63
CA VAL A 151 -6.53 -4.16 -7.23
C VAL A 151 -6.17 -4.78 -8.58
N ALA A 152 -5.29 -4.12 -9.34
CA ALA A 152 -4.98 -4.51 -10.71
C ALA A 152 -4.27 -5.87 -10.83
N PRO A 153 -3.26 -6.24 -10.02
CA PRO A 153 -2.59 -7.54 -10.16
C PRO A 153 -3.57 -8.72 -10.10
N LYS A 154 -4.42 -8.74 -9.08
CA LYS A 154 -5.41 -9.80 -8.91
C LYS A 154 -6.46 -9.80 -10.01
N LEU A 155 -7.08 -8.65 -10.30
CA LEU A 155 -8.13 -8.59 -11.33
C LEU A 155 -7.61 -8.89 -12.74
N ILE A 156 -6.40 -8.46 -13.06
CA ILE A 156 -5.79 -8.71 -14.37
C ILE A 156 -5.46 -10.19 -14.51
N CYS A 157 -4.79 -10.79 -13.52
CA CYS A 157 -4.48 -12.21 -13.57
C CYS A 157 -5.75 -13.09 -13.58
N GLU A 158 -6.77 -12.74 -12.78
CA GLU A 158 -8.06 -13.45 -12.79
C GLU A 158 -8.74 -13.37 -14.16
N LYS A 159 -8.79 -12.19 -14.79
CA LYS A 159 -9.36 -12.03 -16.12
C LYS A 159 -8.58 -12.79 -17.20
N LEU A 160 -7.26 -12.75 -17.13
CA LEU A 160 -6.39 -13.46 -18.07
C LEU A 160 -6.52 -14.99 -17.97
N VAL A 161 -6.70 -15.51 -16.75
CA VAL A 161 -6.94 -16.94 -16.50
C VAL A 161 -8.37 -17.34 -16.88
N SER A 162 -9.35 -16.45 -16.72
CA SER A 162 -10.75 -16.73 -17.05
C SER A 162 -11.00 -16.81 -18.56
N ASP A 163 -10.20 -16.13 -19.38
CA ASP A 163 -10.26 -16.25 -20.83
C ASP A 163 -9.57 -17.55 -21.29
N LYS A 164 -10.35 -18.52 -21.79
CA LYS A 164 -9.85 -19.84 -22.21
C LYS A 164 -8.73 -19.76 -23.27
N SER A 165 -8.78 -18.78 -24.16
CA SER A 165 -7.81 -18.62 -25.24
C SER A 165 -6.49 -18.05 -24.74
N LEU A 166 -6.56 -17.05 -23.85
CA LEU A 166 -5.39 -16.45 -23.21
C LEU A 166 -4.78 -17.40 -22.19
N HIS A 167 -5.61 -18.08 -21.39
CA HIS A 167 -5.14 -19.04 -20.40
C HIS A 167 -4.27 -20.13 -21.02
N LYS A 168 -4.71 -20.70 -22.16
CA LYS A 168 -3.94 -21.71 -22.89
C LYS A 168 -2.59 -21.16 -23.37
N LYS A 169 -2.55 -19.97 -23.96
CA LYS A 169 -1.28 -19.33 -24.38
C LYS A 169 -0.37 -19.01 -23.21
N LEU A 170 -0.93 -18.54 -22.10
CA LEU A 170 -0.18 -18.23 -20.88
C LEU A 170 0.46 -19.48 -20.28
N THR A 171 -0.28 -20.58 -20.17
CA THR A 171 0.29 -21.86 -19.71
C THR A 171 1.34 -22.40 -20.66
N GLN A 172 1.12 -22.29 -21.98
CA GLN A 172 2.14 -22.67 -22.99
C GLN A 172 3.43 -21.86 -22.86
N ASN A 173 3.34 -20.59 -22.46
CA ASN A 173 4.48 -19.70 -22.22
C ASN A 173 5.02 -19.76 -20.78
N GLY A 174 4.60 -20.74 -19.98
CA GLY A 174 5.08 -20.93 -18.60
C GLY A 174 4.66 -19.83 -17.64
N MET A 175 3.55 -19.13 -17.92
CA MET A 175 2.95 -18.14 -17.03
C MET A 175 1.99 -18.81 -16.03
N THR A 176 2.40 -18.86 -14.76
CA THR A 176 1.57 -19.31 -13.64
C THR A 176 0.81 -18.14 -13.02
N SER A 177 -0.22 -18.42 -12.21
CA SER A 177 -0.94 -17.38 -11.46
C SER A 177 -0.02 -16.59 -10.54
N GLU A 178 0.92 -17.26 -9.88
CA GLU A 178 1.92 -16.63 -9.01
C GLU A 178 2.88 -15.73 -9.80
N LYS A 179 3.40 -16.23 -10.93
CA LYS A 179 4.26 -15.44 -11.82
C LYS A 179 3.51 -14.21 -12.33
N CYS A 180 2.26 -14.37 -12.75
CA CYS A 180 1.41 -13.25 -13.16
C CYS A 180 1.27 -12.19 -12.05
N LEU A 181 0.92 -12.61 -10.82
CA LEU A 181 0.77 -11.70 -9.69
C LEU A 181 2.07 -10.95 -9.36
N SER A 182 3.23 -11.60 -9.54
CA SER A 182 4.55 -10.99 -9.32
C SER A 182 5.00 -10.07 -10.46
N SER A 183 4.57 -10.30 -11.70
CA SER A 183 5.00 -9.52 -12.88
C SER A 183 4.16 -8.25 -13.09
N ILE A 184 2.90 -8.24 -12.68
CA ILE A 184 2.01 -7.10 -12.88
C ILE A 184 2.48 -5.82 -12.15
N PRO A 185 2.98 -5.85 -10.90
CA PRO A 185 3.50 -4.66 -10.22
C PRO A 185 4.56 -3.89 -11.01
N ASP A 186 5.51 -4.58 -11.64
CA ASP A 186 6.56 -3.95 -12.45
C ASP A 186 6.01 -3.33 -13.75
N ILE A 187 5.02 -4.00 -14.35
CA ILE A 187 4.31 -3.47 -15.52
C ILE A 187 3.51 -2.22 -15.15
N ILE A 188 2.82 -2.24 -14.00
CA ILE A 188 2.10 -1.08 -13.48
C ILE A 188 3.08 0.08 -13.29
N ALA A 189 4.19 -0.13 -12.58
CA ALA A 189 5.19 0.92 -12.35
C ALA A 189 5.76 1.50 -13.66
N THR A 190 5.95 0.66 -14.68
CA THR A 190 6.37 1.11 -16.02
C THR A 190 5.30 1.99 -16.68
N CYS A 191 4.04 1.57 -16.63
CA CYS A 191 2.92 2.33 -17.16
C CYS A 191 2.67 3.64 -16.40
N GLU A 192 2.82 3.63 -15.08
CA GLU A 192 2.76 4.82 -14.23
C GLU A 192 3.82 5.83 -14.66
N LYS A 193 5.09 5.42 -14.76
CA LYS A 193 6.18 6.30 -15.22
C LYS A 193 5.87 6.92 -16.59
N LYS A 194 5.35 6.12 -17.53
CA LYS A 194 5.01 6.57 -18.88
C LYS A 194 3.86 7.58 -18.90
N LEU A 195 2.89 7.43 -18.00
CA LEU A 195 1.69 8.25 -17.95
C LEU A 195 1.77 9.38 -16.91
N ASN A 196 2.81 9.41 -16.08
CA ASN A 196 2.92 10.26 -14.89
C ASN A 196 2.69 11.75 -15.19
N SER A 197 3.21 12.25 -16.31
CA SER A 197 3.07 13.65 -16.73
C SER A 197 1.68 13.99 -17.28
N GLN A 198 0.87 12.99 -17.60
CA GLN A 198 -0.44 13.16 -18.21
C GLN A 198 -1.57 12.98 -17.18
N ILE A 199 -1.34 12.20 -16.11
CA ILE A 199 -2.32 11.97 -15.06
C ILE A 199 -2.52 13.27 -14.25
N PRO A 200 -3.75 13.78 -14.13
CA PRO A 200 -4.03 14.97 -13.33
C PRO A 200 -3.72 14.70 -11.85
N SER A 201 -3.36 15.75 -11.10
CA SER A 201 -3.08 15.66 -9.66
C SER A 201 -4.27 15.19 -8.83
N SER A 202 -5.49 15.36 -9.34
CA SER A 202 -6.73 14.87 -8.74
C SER A 202 -7.65 14.23 -9.77
N LEU A 203 -8.37 13.20 -9.33
CA LEU A 203 -9.30 12.44 -10.13
C LEU A 203 -10.71 12.50 -9.53
N ASP A 204 -11.66 12.99 -10.31
CA ASP A 204 -13.08 12.87 -10.04
C ASP A 204 -13.63 11.56 -10.64
N LYS A 205 -14.85 11.16 -10.25
CA LYS A 205 -15.49 9.93 -10.81
C LYS A 205 -15.55 9.90 -12.35
N LYS A 206 -15.68 11.05 -13.01
CA LYS A 206 -15.85 11.17 -14.47
C LYS A 206 -14.52 10.93 -15.18
N ASN A 207 -13.43 11.49 -14.67
CA ASN A 207 -12.09 11.37 -15.24
C ASN A 207 -11.37 10.08 -14.77
N GLN A 208 -11.73 9.53 -13.60
CA GLN A 208 -11.17 8.29 -13.06
C GLN A 208 -11.42 7.11 -13.99
N ASN A 209 -12.63 6.98 -14.54
CA ASN A 209 -12.94 5.92 -15.50
C ASN A 209 -12.10 6.00 -16.77
N LYS A 210 -11.84 7.21 -17.27
CA LYS A 210 -10.96 7.42 -18.43
C LYS A 210 -9.53 6.96 -18.11
N TRP A 211 -9.00 7.36 -16.96
CA TRP A 211 -7.66 7.00 -16.54
C TRP A 211 -7.50 5.51 -16.24
N ASN A 212 -8.51 4.87 -15.63
CA ASN A 212 -8.58 3.42 -15.45
C ASN A 212 -8.47 2.67 -16.79
N GLN A 213 -9.12 3.17 -17.84
CA GLN A 213 -9.01 2.58 -19.18
C GLN A 213 -7.64 2.81 -19.81
N ILE A 214 -7.07 4.02 -19.68
CA ILE A 214 -5.76 4.35 -20.25
C ILE A 214 -4.66 3.47 -19.62
N ILE A 215 -4.63 3.40 -18.29
CA ILE A 215 -3.63 2.58 -17.60
C ILE A 215 -3.87 1.09 -17.85
N GLY A 216 -5.13 0.64 -17.86
CA GLY A 216 -5.46 -0.75 -18.17
C GLY A 216 -5.00 -1.18 -19.56
N LYS A 217 -5.16 -0.32 -20.57
CA LYS A 217 -4.63 -0.56 -21.92
C LYS A 217 -3.10 -0.63 -21.94
N CYS A 218 -2.43 0.25 -21.21
CA CYS A 218 -0.98 0.21 -21.10
C CYS A 218 -0.48 -1.10 -20.48
N ILE A 219 -1.11 -1.53 -19.37
CA ILE A 219 -0.75 -2.76 -18.66
C ILE A 219 -0.99 -3.97 -19.56
N GLY A 220 -2.18 -4.06 -20.19
CA GLY A 220 -2.52 -5.17 -21.07
C GLY A 220 -1.58 -5.30 -22.28
N LYS A 221 -1.22 -4.17 -22.91
CA LYS A 221 -0.24 -4.16 -24.00
C LYS A 221 1.13 -4.61 -23.53
N SER A 222 1.64 -4.03 -22.44
CA SER A 222 2.97 -4.35 -21.90
C SER A 222 3.06 -5.81 -21.47
N PHE A 223 2.01 -6.34 -20.85
CA PHE A 223 1.92 -7.75 -20.48
C PHE A 223 1.92 -8.67 -21.72
N ALA A 224 1.11 -8.35 -22.73
CA ALA A 224 1.09 -9.14 -23.96
C ALA A 224 2.43 -9.11 -24.70
N ASP A 225 3.08 -7.93 -24.74
CA ASP A 225 4.38 -7.75 -25.38
C ASP A 225 5.49 -8.56 -24.71
N GLN A 226 5.38 -8.85 -23.40
CA GLN A 226 6.35 -9.62 -22.63
C GLN A 226 6.06 -11.12 -22.60
N TYR A 227 4.78 -11.52 -22.59
CA TYR A 227 4.40 -12.90 -22.23
C TYR A 227 3.50 -13.62 -23.22
N LEU A 228 2.97 -12.93 -24.23
CA LEU A 228 2.03 -13.51 -25.22
C LEU A 228 2.56 -13.50 -26.66
N LYS A 229 3.83 -13.12 -26.86
CA LYS A 229 4.53 -13.27 -28.14
C LYS A 229 4.98 -14.71 -28.37
#